data_AF-R5IJF2-F1
#
_entry.id   AF-R5IJF2-F1
#
_cell.length_a   1.000
_cell.length_b   1.000
_cell.length_c   1.000
_cell.angle_alpha   90.00
_cell.angle_beta   90.00
_cell.angle_gamma   90.00
#
_symmetry.space_group_name_H-M   'P 1'
#
loop_
_entity.id
_entity.type
_entity.pdbx_description
1 polymer ?
#
loop_
_entity_poly.entity_id
_entity_poly.type
_entity_poly.pdbx_seq_one_letter_code
_entity_poly.pdbx_strand_id
1 'polypeptide(L)'
;MSYIELFLLAAGLCFDTFAVSLTGGICTRGSLCARQILRIILCFAVFQAGLTFAGWLLGYSVSEYISKVDHWVAFVLLGYIGGKMIVEGCSKKEEEVSGSSLLNTRQLVLLSVATSIDAIAVGISLAMIRLSFMKIGITTAMVLACTALASLAGLLGGRRLGSGIGKKSEILGGIILIAIGVKILVEHLSA
;
A
#
# COMPACT_ATOMS: atom_id res chain seq x y z
N MET A 1 -21.86 -1.49 0.29
CA MET A 1 -20.80 -1.91 -0.67
C MET A 1 -21.33 -1.98 -2.08
N SER A 2 -21.48 -0.77 -2.65
CA SER A 2 -21.58 -0.51 -4.09
C SER A 2 -20.21 -0.72 -4.75
N TYR A 3 -20.19 -0.96 -6.06
CA TYR A 3 -18.94 -1.09 -6.82
C TYR A 3 -18.08 0.19 -6.77
N ILE A 4 -18.71 1.34 -6.60
CA ILE A 4 -18.03 2.63 -6.44
C ILE A 4 -17.25 2.67 -5.13
N GLU A 5 -17.83 2.22 -4.02
CA GLU A 5 -17.15 2.16 -2.71
C GLU A 5 -15.95 1.21 -2.75
N LEU A 6 -16.08 0.08 -3.43
CA LEU A 6 -14.98 -0.87 -3.64
C LEU A 6 -13.85 -0.27 -4.50
N PHE A 7 -14.20 0.53 -5.51
CA PHE A 7 -13.22 1.25 -6.31
C PHE A 7 -12.48 2.31 -5.50
N LEU A 8 -13.19 3.14 -4.73
CA LEU A 8 -12.57 4.16 -3.88
C LEU A 8 -11.65 3.53 -2.83
N LEU A 9 -12.06 2.40 -2.25
CA LEU A 9 -11.22 1.65 -1.30
C LEU A 9 -9.95 1.11 -1.97
N ALA A 10 -10.07 0.52 -3.16
CA ALA A 10 -8.91 0.03 -3.92
C ALA A 10 -7.97 1.17 -4.34
N ALA A 11 -8.51 2.33 -4.71
CA ALA A 11 -7.72 3.52 -5.03
C ALA A 11 -7.04 4.12 -3.80
N GLY A 12 -7.69 4.11 -2.63
CA GLY A 12 -7.09 4.55 -1.37
C GLY A 12 -5.94 3.65 -0.93
N LEU A 13 -6.12 2.33 -1.03
CA LEU A 13 -5.14 1.34 -0.59
C LEU A 13 -3.81 1.39 -1.36
N CYS A 14 -3.77 1.97 -2.55
CA CYS A 14 -2.56 2.02 -3.37
C CYS A 14 -1.65 3.24 -3.11
N PHE A 15 -2.03 4.15 -2.20
CA PHE A 15 -1.27 5.37 -1.94
C PHE A 15 0.12 5.12 -1.34
N ASP A 16 0.25 4.18 -0.40
CA ASP A 16 1.54 3.85 0.20
C ASP A 16 2.49 3.29 -0.85
N THR A 17 1.98 2.39 -1.69
CA THR A 17 2.72 1.78 -2.79
C THR A 17 3.09 2.80 -3.88
N PHE A 18 2.22 3.79 -4.13
CA PHE A 18 2.50 4.92 -5.01
C PHE A 18 3.66 5.76 -4.47
N ALA A 19 3.60 6.17 -3.20
CA ALA A 19 4.62 7.02 -2.57
C ALA A 19 5.99 6.34 -2.57
N VAL A 20 6.04 5.05 -2.24
CA VAL A 20 7.26 4.26 -2.29
C VAL A 20 7.80 4.09 -3.71
N SER A 21 6.93 3.82 -4.70
CA SER A 21 7.34 3.69 -6.10
C SER A 21 7.82 5.03 -6.69
N LEU A 22 7.20 6.14 -6.30
CA LEU A 22 7.60 7.50 -6.66
C LEU A 22 9.00 7.80 -6.14
N THR A 23 9.22 7.56 -4.85
CA THR A 23 10.50 7.82 -4.18
C THR A 23 11.60 6.97 -4.79
N GLY A 24 11.39 5.67 -4.94
CA GLY A 24 12.38 4.80 -5.60
C GLY A 24 12.62 5.16 -7.07
N GLY A 25 11.60 5.67 -7.78
CA GLY A 25 11.75 6.23 -9.13
C GLY A 25 12.67 7.45 -9.17
N ILE A 26 12.56 8.35 -8.20
CA ILE A 26 13.44 9.53 -8.06
C ILE A 26 14.86 9.07 -7.73
N CYS A 27 15.04 8.13 -6.82
CA CYS A 27 16.36 7.68 -6.38
C CYS A 27 17.08 6.78 -7.38
N THR A 28 16.34 6.14 -8.31
CA THR A 28 16.94 5.27 -9.34
C THR A 28 17.63 6.09 -10.43
N ARG A 29 18.94 5.88 -10.58
CA ARG A 29 19.74 6.47 -11.67
C ARG A 29 19.84 5.54 -12.87
N GLY A 30 19.59 6.08 -14.06
CA GLY A 30 19.80 5.38 -15.33
C GLY A 30 18.53 4.77 -15.96
N SER A 31 18.74 3.96 -16.99
CA SER A 31 17.67 3.24 -17.69
C SER A 31 17.28 1.98 -16.90
N LEU A 32 16.06 1.96 -16.36
CA LEU A 32 15.45 0.70 -15.95
C LEU A 32 15.05 -0.09 -17.19
N CYS A 33 15.39 -1.36 -17.22
CA CYS A 33 14.83 -2.27 -18.21
C CYS A 33 13.32 -2.45 -17.95
N ALA A 34 12.54 -2.64 -19.01
CA ALA A 34 11.11 -2.95 -18.90
C ALA A 34 10.84 -4.13 -17.95
N ARG A 35 11.76 -5.11 -17.91
CA ARG A 35 11.70 -6.26 -17.01
C ARG A 35 11.80 -5.89 -15.51
N GLN A 36 12.58 -4.86 -15.16
CA GLN A 36 12.71 -4.40 -13.77
C GLN A 36 11.46 -3.63 -13.35
N ILE A 37 10.96 -2.74 -14.21
CA ILE A 37 9.71 -2.01 -14.00
C ILE A 37 8.57 -2.99 -13.79
N LEU A 38 8.42 -3.97 -14.69
CA LEU A 38 7.40 -5.00 -14.59
C LEU A 38 7.53 -5.83 -13.31
N ARG A 39 8.76 -6.16 -12.90
CA ARG A 39 9.00 -6.89 -11.64
C ARG A 39 8.55 -6.10 -10.42
N ILE A 40 8.87 -4.81 -10.34
CA ILE A 40 8.48 -3.95 -9.21
C ILE A 40 6.96 -3.85 -9.13
N ILE A 41 6.30 -3.52 -10.25
CA ILE A 41 4.85 -3.37 -10.35
C ILE A 41 4.13 -4.66 -9.96
N LEU A 42 4.57 -5.80 -10.51
CA LEU A 42 3.97 -7.09 -10.20
C LEU A 42 4.17 -7.47 -8.74
N CYS A 43 5.35 -7.23 -8.16
CA CYS A 43 5.60 -7.55 -6.76
C CYS A 43 4.63 -6.79 -5.86
N PHE A 44 4.58 -5.47 -6.00
CA PHE A 44 3.69 -4.63 -5.22
C PHE A 44 2.21 -4.99 -5.40
N ALA A 45 1.76 -5.14 -6.65
CA ALA A 45 0.36 -5.44 -6.93
C ALA A 45 -0.07 -6.83 -6.41
N VAL A 46 0.80 -7.85 -6.52
CA VAL A 46 0.53 -9.19 -6.02
C VAL A 46 0.53 -9.23 -4.49
N PHE A 47 1.46 -8.54 -3.82
CA PHE A 47 1.46 -8.46 -2.37
C PHE A 47 0.22 -7.73 -1.84
N GLN A 48 -0.14 -6.55 -2.39
CA GLN A 48 -1.32 -5.79 -1.97
C GLN A 48 -2.60 -6.62 -2.15
N ALA A 49 -2.79 -7.21 -3.33
CA ALA A 49 -3.96 -8.02 -3.64
C ALA A 49 -4.00 -9.33 -2.84
N GLY A 50 -2.88 -10.04 -2.78
CA GLY A 50 -2.75 -11.30 -2.05
C GLY A 50 -3.04 -11.13 -0.56
N LEU A 51 -2.49 -10.07 0.05
CA LEU A 51 -2.70 -9.75 1.46
C LEU A 51 -4.11 -9.23 1.74
N THR A 52 -4.74 -8.51 0.81
CA THR A 52 -6.18 -8.17 0.90
C THR A 52 -7.04 -9.43 0.94
N PHE A 53 -6.80 -10.38 0.04
CA PHE A 53 -7.56 -11.62 0.00
C PHE A 53 -7.28 -12.53 1.19
N ALA A 54 -6.02 -12.63 1.62
CA ALA A 54 -5.63 -13.37 2.81
C ALA A 54 -6.29 -12.78 4.07
N GLY A 55 -6.30 -11.44 4.22
CA GLY A 55 -7.01 -10.77 5.29
C GLY A 55 -8.50 -11.09 5.29
N TRP A 56 -9.13 -11.12 4.11
CA TRP A 56 -10.54 -11.52 3.99
C TRP A 56 -10.79 -12.97 4.38
N LEU A 57 -9.94 -13.91 3.93
CA LEU A 57 -10.03 -15.32 4.31
C LEU A 57 -9.89 -15.50 5.83
N LEU A 58 -8.89 -14.84 6.44
CA LEU A 58 -8.68 -14.87 7.88
C LEU A 58 -9.89 -14.31 8.64
N GLY A 59 -10.45 -13.20 8.18
CA GLY A 59 -11.65 -12.62 8.77
C GLY A 59 -12.89 -13.49 8.60
N TYR A 60 -13.02 -14.21 7.48
CA TYR A 60 -14.14 -15.12 7.21
C TYR A 60 -14.11 -16.36 8.10
N SER A 61 -12.93 -16.99 8.26
CA SER A 61 -12.75 -18.15 9.17
C SER A 61 -13.03 -17.80 10.64
N VAL A 62 -12.81 -16.53 11.01
CA VAL A 62 -13.06 -16.03 12.37
C VAL A 62 -14.53 -15.58 12.54
N SER A 63 -15.24 -15.27 11.44
CA SER A 63 -16.64 -14.82 11.42
C SER A 63 -17.65 -15.89 11.84
N GLU A 64 -17.40 -17.19 11.55
CA GLU A 64 -18.32 -18.28 11.94
C GLU A 64 -18.46 -18.43 13.47
N TYR A 65 -17.44 -18.06 14.25
CA TYR A 65 -17.49 -18.07 15.72
C TYR A 65 -18.06 -16.77 16.33
N ILE A 66 -18.20 -15.71 15.54
CA ILE A 66 -18.44 -14.33 16.00
C ILE A 66 -19.90 -13.87 15.87
N SER A 67 -20.80 -14.71 15.35
CA SER A 67 -22.22 -14.36 15.11
C SER A 67 -23.06 -14.02 16.38
N LYS A 68 -22.44 -13.84 17.55
CA LYS A 68 -23.03 -13.29 18.79
C LYS A 68 -22.35 -12.01 19.32
N VAL A 69 -21.30 -11.49 18.68
CA VAL A 69 -20.51 -10.33 19.15
C VAL A 69 -20.32 -9.31 18.00
N ASP A 70 -21.38 -9.09 17.23
CA ASP A 70 -21.32 -8.54 15.86
C ASP A 70 -20.95 -7.04 15.72
N HIS A 71 -20.81 -6.24 16.79
CA HIS A 71 -20.53 -4.80 16.64
C HIS A 71 -19.24 -4.33 17.35
N TRP A 72 -18.92 -4.87 18.52
CA TRP A 72 -17.70 -4.45 19.24
C TRP A 72 -16.43 -4.97 18.60
N VAL A 73 -16.44 -6.13 17.94
CA VAL A 73 -15.24 -6.67 17.28
C VAL A 73 -14.85 -5.81 16.08
N ALA A 74 -15.81 -5.40 15.24
CA ALA A 74 -15.53 -4.49 14.13
C ALA A 74 -14.99 -3.15 14.63
N PHE A 75 -15.56 -2.59 15.71
CA PHE A 75 -15.09 -1.35 16.33
C PHE A 75 -13.67 -1.48 16.90
N VAL A 76 -13.37 -2.56 17.64
CA VAL A 76 -12.03 -2.81 18.20
C VAL A 76 -11.02 -3.07 17.10
N LEU A 77 -11.40 -3.76 16.02
CA LEU A 77 -10.51 -4.06 14.92
C LEU A 77 -10.21 -2.79 14.09
N LEU A 78 -11.21 -2.00 13.74
CA LEU A 78 -11.04 -0.69 13.09
C LEU A 78 -10.26 0.29 13.99
N GLY A 79 -10.52 0.30 15.30
CA GLY A 79 -9.78 1.11 16.26
C GLY A 79 -8.33 0.66 16.42
N TYR A 80 -8.07 -0.65 16.44
CA TYR A 80 -6.72 -1.22 16.47
C TYR A 80 -5.97 -0.94 15.17
N ILE A 81 -6.61 -1.06 14.01
CA ILE A 81 -6.02 -0.78 12.69
C ILE A 81 -5.72 0.71 12.56
N GLY A 82 -6.69 1.57 12.88
CA GLY A 82 -6.48 3.02 12.89
C GLY A 82 -5.37 3.42 13.85
N GLY A 83 -5.35 2.84 15.06
CA GLY A 83 -4.28 3.01 16.03
C GLY A 83 -2.92 2.49 15.54
N LYS A 84 -2.88 1.36 14.83
CA LYS A 84 -1.65 0.79 14.27
C LYS A 84 -1.10 1.67 13.15
N MET A 85 -1.95 2.21 12.26
CA MET A 85 -1.53 3.20 11.26
C MET A 85 -0.95 4.46 11.92
N ILE A 86 -1.53 4.90 13.04
CA ILE A 86 -1.00 6.01 13.84
C ILE A 86 0.37 5.65 14.46
N VAL A 87 0.52 4.46 15.05
CA VAL A 87 1.76 4.01 15.69
C VAL A 87 2.89 3.76 14.67
N GLU A 88 2.58 3.21 13.50
CA GLU A 88 3.53 3.04 12.40
C GLU A 88 3.90 4.38 11.76
N GLY A 89 2.94 5.29 11.61
CA GLY A 89 3.21 6.68 11.22
C GLY A 89 4.09 7.43 12.24
N CYS A 90 4.01 7.09 13.52
CA CYS A 90 4.88 7.64 14.57
C CYS A 90 6.22 6.89 14.72
N SER A 91 6.34 5.65 14.27
CA SER A 91 7.59 4.89 14.33
C SER A 91 8.48 5.22 13.14
N LYS A 92 9.43 6.14 13.37
CA LYS A 92 10.64 6.31 12.56
C LYS A 92 11.42 4.99 12.44
N LYS A 93 11.00 4.12 11.54
CA LYS A 93 11.90 3.23 10.81
C LYS A 93 11.82 3.65 9.36
N GLU A 94 12.50 4.76 9.12
CA GLU A 94 13.00 5.19 7.82
C GLU A 94 13.87 4.05 7.27
N GLU A 95 13.26 3.05 6.62
CA GLU A 95 14.01 2.31 5.61
C GLU A 95 14.23 3.30 4.47
N GLU A 96 15.38 3.97 4.49
CA GLU A 96 15.86 4.78 3.38
C GLU A 96 15.65 3.99 2.09
N VAL A 97 14.66 4.39 1.29
CA VAL A 97 14.41 3.81 -0.03
C VAL A 97 15.51 4.34 -0.95
N SER A 98 16.73 3.84 -0.76
CA SER A 98 17.81 4.07 -1.70
C SER A 98 17.38 3.51 -3.05
N GLY A 99 17.70 4.18 -4.16
CA GLY A 99 17.34 3.71 -5.50
C GLY A 99 17.86 2.31 -5.85
N SER A 100 18.80 1.79 -5.04
CA SER A 100 19.31 0.42 -5.09
C SER A 100 18.37 -0.63 -4.46
N SER A 101 17.48 -0.24 -3.54
CA SER A 101 16.64 -1.16 -2.77
C SER A 101 15.51 -1.78 -3.60
N LEU A 102 14.91 -1.03 -4.54
CA LEU A 102 13.91 -1.56 -5.48
C LEU A 102 14.52 -2.52 -6.52
N LEU A 103 15.84 -2.43 -6.76
CA LEU A 103 16.56 -3.34 -7.66
C LEU A 103 16.93 -4.65 -6.96
N ASN A 104 17.12 -4.61 -5.65
CA ASN A 104 17.41 -5.77 -4.84
C ASN A 104 16.13 -6.55 -4.52
N THR A 105 16.08 -7.82 -4.91
CA THR A 105 14.87 -8.65 -4.79
C THR A 105 14.46 -8.85 -3.32
N ARG A 106 15.40 -8.94 -2.38
CA ARG A 106 15.07 -9.09 -0.95
C ARG A 106 14.41 -7.84 -0.38
N GLN A 107 14.97 -6.67 -0.68
CA GLN A 107 14.42 -5.39 -0.21
C GLN A 107 13.09 -5.07 -0.88
N LEU A 108 12.95 -5.34 -2.18
CA LEU A 108 11.67 -5.19 -2.88
C LEU A 108 10.55 -6.01 -2.23
N VAL A 109 10.81 -7.27 -1.88
CA VAL A 109 9.83 -8.14 -1.20
C VAL A 109 9.51 -7.61 0.19
N LEU A 110 10.52 -7.25 0.98
CA LEU A 110 10.32 -6.72 2.34
C LEU A 110 9.49 -5.43 2.31
N LEU A 111 9.82 -4.52 1.40
CA LEU A 111 9.11 -3.26 1.20
C LEU A 111 7.68 -3.50 0.73
N SER A 112 7.48 -4.43 -0.21
CA SER A 112 6.13 -4.82 -0.67
C SER A 112 5.29 -5.36 0.48
N VAL A 113 5.84 -6.23 1.33
CA VAL A 113 5.14 -6.75 2.50
C VAL A 113 4.83 -5.63 3.49
N ALA A 114 5.80 -4.75 3.78
CA ALA A 114 5.63 -3.63 4.71
C ALA A 114 4.53 -2.66 4.27
N THR A 115 4.48 -2.30 2.98
CA THR A 115 3.47 -1.41 2.40
C THR A 115 2.09 -2.05 2.21
N SER A 116 1.96 -3.36 2.44
CA SER A 116 0.71 -4.10 2.25
C SER A 116 0.12 -4.63 3.56
N ILE A 117 0.65 -4.22 4.72
CA ILE A 117 0.08 -4.65 6.02
C ILE A 117 -1.29 -4.01 6.26
N ASP A 118 -1.49 -2.79 5.77
CA ASP A 118 -2.79 -2.11 5.70
C ASP A 118 -3.81 -2.90 4.86
N ALA A 119 -3.38 -3.55 3.78
CA ALA A 119 -4.22 -4.37 2.91
C ALA A 119 -4.81 -5.58 3.64
N ILE A 120 -4.05 -6.20 4.56
CA ILE A 120 -4.57 -7.29 5.42
C ILE A 120 -5.71 -6.77 6.29
N ALA A 121 -5.49 -5.63 6.93
CA ALA A 121 -6.44 -5.00 7.83
C ALA A 121 -7.76 -4.63 7.10
N VAL A 122 -7.63 -4.08 5.89
CA VAL A 122 -8.77 -3.82 5.01
C VAL A 122 -9.46 -5.13 4.60
N GLY A 123 -8.71 -6.16 4.25
CA GLY A 123 -9.24 -7.50 3.95
C GLY A 123 -10.09 -8.08 5.08
N ILE A 124 -9.60 -8.05 6.32
CA ILE A 124 -10.34 -8.50 7.50
C ILE A 124 -11.62 -7.67 7.68
N SER A 125 -11.53 -6.35 7.49
CA SER A 125 -12.69 -5.46 7.58
C SER A 125 -13.78 -5.80 6.56
N LEU A 126 -13.41 -6.16 5.32
CA LEU A 126 -14.35 -6.62 4.30
C LEU A 126 -15.02 -7.95 4.67
N ALA A 127 -14.33 -8.84 5.38
CA ALA A 127 -14.91 -10.10 5.85
C ALA A 127 -15.94 -9.87 6.96
N MET A 128 -15.70 -8.90 7.86
CA MET A 128 -16.64 -8.54 8.93
C MET A 128 -17.95 -7.96 8.38
N ILE A 129 -17.89 -7.26 7.24
CA ILE A 129 -19.07 -6.75 6.53
C ILE A 129 -19.76 -7.86 5.69
N ARG A 130 -19.32 -9.13 5.85
CA ARG A 130 -19.82 -10.32 5.15
C ARG A 130 -19.85 -10.12 3.63
N LEU A 131 -18.79 -9.52 3.08
CA LEU A 131 -18.68 -9.34 1.63
C LEU A 131 -18.68 -10.71 0.93
N SER A 132 -19.51 -10.85 -0.11
CA SER A 132 -19.66 -12.12 -0.83
C SER A 132 -18.37 -12.52 -1.57
N PHE A 133 -18.18 -13.82 -1.78
CA PHE A 133 -17.01 -14.37 -2.48
C PHE A 133 -16.78 -13.75 -3.87
N MET A 134 -17.85 -13.49 -4.63
CA MET A 134 -17.74 -12.80 -5.91
C MET A 134 -17.26 -11.35 -5.76
N LYS A 135 -17.78 -10.61 -4.77
CA LYS A 135 -17.42 -9.21 -4.56
C LYS A 135 -15.98 -9.06 -4.09
N ILE A 136 -15.52 -9.92 -3.18
CA ILE A 136 -14.11 -9.90 -2.78
C ILE A 136 -13.21 -10.16 -3.98
N GLY A 137 -13.51 -11.14 -4.84
CA GLY A 137 -12.71 -11.39 -6.05
C GLY A 137 -12.60 -10.17 -6.96
N ILE A 138 -13.69 -9.42 -7.13
CA ILE A 138 -13.69 -8.15 -7.86
C ILE A 138 -12.84 -7.11 -7.13
N THR A 139 -13.00 -6.95 -5.82
CA THR A 139 -12.20 -6.02 -5.02
C THR A 139 -10.71 -6.32 -5.09
N THR A 140 -10.31 -7.59 -4.99
CA THR A 140 -8.89 -7.97 -5.12
C THR A 140 -8.34 -7.67 -6.50
N ALA A 141 -9.13 -7.90 -7.55
CA ALA A 141 -8.74 -7.55 -8.92
C ALA A 141 -8.60 -6.04 -9.10
N MET A 142 -9.49 -5.25 -8.49
CA MET A 142 -9.41 -3.79 -8.49
C MET A 142 -8.17 -3.29 -7.73
N VAL A 143 -7.89 -3.83 -6.54
CA VAL A 143 -6.68 -3.53 -5.77
C VAL A 143 -5.43 -3.85 -6.60
N LEU A 144 -5.39 -5.02 -7.25
CA LEU A 144 -4.28 -5.41 -8.11
C LEU A 144 -4.08 -4.40 -9.25
N ALA A 145 -5.14 -4.03 -9.96
CA ALA A 145 -5.08 -3.10 -11.08
C ALA A 145 -4.69 -1.68 -10.63
N CYS A 146 -5.32 -1.15 -9.58
CA CYS A 146 -5.03 0.16 -9.01
C CYS A 146 -3.58 0.24 -8.52
N THR A 147 -3.12 -0.76 -7.76
CA THR A 147 -1.74 -0.81 -7.26
C THR A 147 -0.72 -0.91 -8.39
N ALA A 148 -1.03 -1.68 -9.44
CA ALA A 148 -0.15 -1.79 -10.60
C ALA A 148 -0.02 -0.45 -11.33
N LEU A 149 -1.15 0.23 -11.58
CA LEU A 149 -1.18 1.55 -12.21
C LEU A 149 -0.50 2.61 -11.36
N ALA A 150 -0.75 2.61 -10.05
CA ALA A 150 -0.15 3.53 -9.10
C ALA A 150 1.36 3.33 -9.00
N SER A 151 1.84 2.09 -8.87
CA SER A 151 3.27 1.80 -8.84
C SER A 151 3.96 2.21 -10.16
N LEU A 152 3.32 1.94 -11.31
CA LEU A 152 3.84 2.37 -12.61
C LEU A 152 3.92 3.90 -12.71
N ALA A 153 2.85 4.60 -12.33
CA ALA A 153 2.77 6.05 -12.37
C ALA A 153 3.79 6.70 -11.42
N GLY A 154 3.91 6.18 -10.20
CA GLY A 154 4.92 6.59 -9.23
C GLY A 154 6.32 6.39 -9.79
N LEU A 155 6.66 5.19 -10.26
CA LEU A 155 8.00 4.89 -10.77
C LEU A 155 8.38 5.76 -11.98
N LEU A 156 7.48 5.93 -12.95
CA LEU A 156 7.72 6.77 -14.13
C LEU A 156 7.78 8.26 -13.79
N GLY A 157 6.85 8.74 -12.97
CA GLY A 157 6.81 10.12 -12.50
C GLY A 157 8.07 10.47 -11.71
N GLY A 158 8.48 9.58 -10.80
CA GLY A 158 9.67 9.74 -9.99
C GLY A 158 10.94 9.79 -10.84
N ARG A 159 11.04 8.93 -11.85
CA ARG A 159 12.20 8.96 -12.77
C ARG A 159 12.31 10.25 -13.56
N ARG A 160 11.17 10.80 -14.04
CA ARG A 160 11.16 12.10 -14.73
C ARG A 160 11.61 13.24 -13.81
N LEU A 161 11.21 13.20 -12.54
CA LEU A 161 11.63 14.19 -11.53
C LEU A 161 13.12 14.02 -11.16
N GLY A 162 13.61 12.78 -11.04
CA GLY A 162 15.00 12.49 -10.65
C GLY A 162 16.04 12.68 -11.75
N SER A 163 15.66 12.53 -13.04
CA SER A 163 16.62 12.58 -14.17
C SER A 163 17.31 13.93 -14.36
N GLY A 164 16.75 15.02 -13.83
CA GLY A 164 17.35 16.36 -13.90
C GLY A 164 18.30 16.72 -12.75
N ILE A 165 18.35 15.92 -11.67
CA ILE A 165 18.79 16.41 -10.35
C ILE A 165 20.08 15.73 -9.83
N GLY A 166 20.63 14.75 -10.56
CA GLY A 166 21.99 14.24 -10.32
C GLY A 166 22.16 13.64 -8.92
N LYS A 167 23.19 14.05 -8.15
CA LYS A 167 23.51 13.47 -6.80
C LYS A 167 22.52 13.87 -5.71
N LYS A 168 21.66 14.85 -5.98
CA LYS A 168 20.66 15.36 -5.02
C LYS A 168 19.32 14.61 -5.06
N SER A 169 19.19 13.62 -5.94
CA SER A 169 17.94 12.87 -6.14
C SER A 169 17.54 12.06 -4.90
N GLU A 170 18.51 11.50 -4.18
CA GLU A 170 18.25 10.72 -2.96
C GLU A 170 17.71 11.60 -1.83
N ILE A 171 18.29 12.80 -1.65
CA ILE A 171 17.81 13.82 -0.70
C ILE A 171 16.40 14.29 -1.07
N LEU A 172 16.13 14.52 -2.36
CA LEU A 172 14.82 14.95 -2.83
C LEU A 172 13.75 13.87 -2.62
N GLY A 173 14.09 12.60 -2.89
CA GLY A 173 13.21 11.47 -2.62
C GLY A 173 12.84 11.39 -1.14
N GLY A 174 13.83 11.50 -0.24
CA GLY A 174 13.61 11.54 1.20
C GLY A 174 12.72 12.72 1.63
N ILE A 175 12.96 13.93 1.11
CA ILE A 175 12.14 15.11 1.40
C ILE A 175 10.70 14.92 0.93
N ILE A 176 10.48 14.37 -0.26
CA ILE A 176 9.13 14.11 -0.80
C ILE A 176 8.41 13.07 0.06
N LEU A 177 9.10 12.00 0.48
CA LEU A 177 8.50 10.98 1.35
C LEU A 177 8.11 11.57 2.72
N ILE A 178 8.99 12.36 3.32
CA ILE A 178 8.70 13.08 4.58
C ILE A 178 7.53 14.04 4.38
N ALA A 179 7.48 14.78 3.27
CA ALA A 179 6.40 15.71 2.98
C ALA A 179 5.05 15.00 2.78
N ILE A 180 5.04 13.84 2.12
CA ILE A 180 3.84 13.00 1.97
C ILE A 180 3.39 12.49 3.34
N GLY A 181 4.32 11.96 4.15
CA GLY A 181 4.02 11.49 5.51
C GLY A 181 3.47 12.60 6.42
N VAL A 182 4.07 13.79 6.38
CA VAL A 182 3.60 14.97 7.11
C VAL A 182 2.24 15.43 6.59
N LYS A 183 2.00 15.44 5.28
CA LYS A 183 0.69 15.80 4.71
C LYS A 183 -0.40 14.85 5.22
N ILE A 184 -0.17 13.54 5.16
CA ILE A 184 -1.11 12.53 5.66
C ILE A 184 -1.39 12.77 7.15
N LEU A 185 -0.35 13.04 7.94
CA LEU A 185 -0.47 13.33 9.36
C LEU A 185 -1.34 14.56 9.64
N VAL A 186 -1.11 15.67 8.92
CA VAL A 186 -1.91 16.90 9.07
C VAL A 186 -3.35 16.66 8.65
N GLU A 187 -3.58 16.00 7.52
CA GLU A 187 -4.91 15.71 6.96
C GLU A 187 -5.73 14.81 7.90
N HIS A 188 -5.08 13.92 8.67
CA HIS A 188 -5.71 13.10 9.71
C HIS A 188 -5.90 13.81 11.06
N LEU A 189 -5.09 14.82 11.40
CA LEU A 189 -5.25 15.62 12.62
C LEU A 189 -6.25 16.77 12.46
N SER A 190 -6.47 17.24 11.23
CA SER A 190 -7.42 18.32 10.91
C SER A 190 -8.83 17.85 10.54
N ALA A 191 -9.04 16.54 10.41
CA ALA A 191 -10.33 15.90 10.19
C ALA A 191 -10.94 15.44 11.52
#